data_AF-A0A7S1NPF3-F1
#
_entry.id   AF-A0A7S1NPF3-F1
#
_cell.length_a   1.000
_cell.length_b   1.000
_cell.length_c   1.000
_cell.angle_alpha   90.00
_cell.angle_beta   90.00
_cell.angle_gamma   90.00
#
_symmetry.space_group_name_H-M   'P 1'
#
loop_
_entity.id
_entity.type
_entity.pdbx_description
1 polymer ?
#
loop_
_entity_poly.entity_id
_entity_poly.type
_entity_poly.pdbx_seq_one_letter_code
_entity_poly.pdbx_strand_id
1 'polypeptide(L)'
;FSLVDAHIMGCGASTADDHEPRKAKLAQTKVAHATDSGVWSTSGSPIFAEFLSLMSPDGMLKDLGLGDVPIGEDDALLVIDMQNDFVPFDKETNPHGGAFGVAEGDDIEAPIVALMEHFAAQGATVCATRDYHPHDHVCFLSEGGPFPAHCVQGTEGSKFRPSIAAALAQAVAKNGPDRAYVAFKAFHENVDSFGALAYANGGE
;
A
#
# COMPACT_ATOMS: atom_id res chain seq x y z
N PHE A 1 6.87 12.80 3.42
CA PHE A 1 7.09 11.38 3.10
C PHE A 1 5.80 10.90 2.45
N SER A 2 5.78 10.78 1.12
CA SER A 2 4.76 9.98 0.45
C SER A 2 5.14 8.52 0.72
N LEU A 3 4.22 7.74 1.28
CA LEU A 3 4.40 6.30 1.48
C LEU A 3 3.41 5.59 0.59
N VAL A 4 3.93 4.90 -0.42
CA VAL A 4 3.27 3.76 -1.05
C VAL A 4 3.79 2.51 -0.36
N ASP A 5 2.89 1.73 0.24
CA ASP A 5 3.28 0.57 1.05
C ASP A 5 2.14 -0.44 1.15
N ALA A 6 2.44 -1.67 1.60
CA ALA A 6 1.42 -2.64 1.98
C ALA A 6 1.67 -3.21 3.38
N HIS A 7 0.61 -3.32 4.19
CA HIS A 7 0.68 -3.79 5.57
C HIS A 7 -0.27 -4.95 5.84
N ILE A 8 0.18 -5.96 6.59
CA ILE A 8 -0.63 -7.12 6.98
C ILE A 8 -1.14 -6.91 8.41
N MET A 9 -2.46 -7.03 8.59
CA MET A 9 -3.09 -7.07 9.91
C MET A 9 -3.73 -8.45 10.13
N GLY A 10 -3.35 -9.13 11.20
CA GLY A 10 -3.97 -10.40 11.59
C GLY A 10 -4.75 -10.30 12.89
N CYS A 11 -5.93 -10.91 12.92
CA CYS A 11 -6.69 -11.15 14.14
C CYS A 11 -6.40 -12.58 14.61
N GLY A 12 -5.55 -12.73 15.61
CA GLY A 12 -5.35 -14.04 16.25
C GLY A 12 -6.66 -14.50 16.89
N ALA A 13 -7.22 -15.62 16.43
CA ALA A 13 -8.34 -16.28 17.08
C ALA A 13 -7.90 -16.74 18.49
N SER A 14 -8.25 -15.98 19.54
CA SER A 14 -8.06 -16.43 20.91
C SER A 14 -9.27 -17.27 21.33
N THR A 15 -9.10 -18.57 21.53
CA THR A 15 -9.96 -19.28 22.46
C THR A 15 -9.74 -18.68 23.85
N ALA A 16 -10.84 -18.37 24.54
CA ALA A 16 -10.84 -17.67 25.82
C ALA A 16 -10.00 -18.41 26.88
N ASP A 17 -8.78 -17.92 27.14
CA ASP A 17 -8.04 -17.97 28.42
C ASP A 17 -6.54 -17.75 28.16
N ASP A 18 -6.13 -16.57 27.67
CA ASP A 18 -4.76 -16.05 27.89
C ASP A 18 -4.68 -14.58 27.49
N HIS A 19 -4.80 -13.70 28.49
CA HIS A 19 -4.70 -12.25 28.34
C HIS A 19 -3.22 -11.83 28.33
N GLU A 20 -2.58 -11.82 27.17
CA GLU A 20 -1.50 -10.86 26.89
C GLU A 20 -1.57 -10.36 25.44
N PRO A 21 -1.71 -9.04 25.20
CA PRO A 21 -1.66 -8.50 23.85
C PRO A 21 -0.26 -8.73 23.26
N ARG A 22 -0.18 -9.43 22.12
CA ARG A 22 1.08 -9.59 21.39
C ARG A 22 1.55 -8.21 20.93
N LYS A 23 2.65 -7.73 21.51
CA LYS A 23 3.30 -6.48 21.12
C LYS A 23 3.82 -6.62 19.69
N ALA A 24 3.50 -5.65 18.83
CA ALA A 24 4.16 -5.47 17.54
C ALA A 24 5.69 -5.43 17.77
N LYS A 25 6.40 -6.42 17.25
CA LYS A 25 7.87 -6.44 17.31
C LYS A 25 8.41 -5.59 16.18
N LEU A 26 8.92 -4.40 16.50
CA LEU A 26 9.81 -3.66 15.62
C LEU A 26 11.15 -4.39 15.61
N ALA A 27 11.43 -5.17 14.56
CA ALA A 27 12.73 -5.79 14.37
C ALA A 27 13.69 -4.76 13.74
N GLN A 28 14.69 -4.31 14.52
CA GLN A 28 15.88 -3.66 13.98
C GLN A 28 16.95 -4.72 13.76
N THR A 29 17.44 -4.90 12.53
CA THR A 29 18.53 -5.84 12.25
C THR A 29 19.67 -5.17 11.48
N LYS A 30 20.89 -5.53 11.91
CA LYS A 30 22.20 -5.04 11.47
C LYS A 30 22.69 -5.75 10.20
N VAL A 31 23.43 -4.97 9.42
CA VAL A 31 24.06 -5.25 8.11
C VAL A 31 25.09 -6.39 8.14
N ALA A 32 25.11 -7.22 7.09
CA ALA A 32 26.26 -8.03 6.66
C ALA A 32 26.30 -8.18 5.12
N HIS A 33 27.53 -8.24 4.57
CA HIS A 33 27.87 -8.10 3.13
C HIS A 33 27.76 -9.40 2.29
N ALA A 34 27.34 -9.20 1.02
CA ALA A 34 27.66 -9.79 -0.31
C ALA A 34 28.07 -11.29 -0.43
N THR A 35 27.71 -12.06 -1.48
CA THR A 35 27.95 -11.83 -2.93
C THR A 35 27.15 -12.77 -3.87
N ASP A 36 27.01 -12.32 -5.12
CA ASP A 36 27.11 -12.99 -6.45
C ASP A 36 26.29 -14.25 -6.79
N SER A 37 25.05 -14.10 -7.33
CA SER A 37 24.50 -14.99 -8.38
C SER A 37 23.04 -14.72 -8.86
N GLY A 38 22.76 -13.59 -9.53
CA GLY A 38 21.53 -13.48 -10.36
C GLY A 38 20.77 -12.16 -10.21
N VAL A 39 21.39 -11.10 -10.72
CA VAL A 39 21.04 -9.70 -10.44
C VAL A 39 19.73 -9.27 -11.11
N TRP A 40 18.74 -8.93 -10.29
CA TRP A 40 17.74 -7.91 -10.63
C TRP A 40 18.41 -6.55 -10.44
N SER A 41 18.45 -5.74 -11.49
CA SER A 41 19.03 -4.39 -11.46
C SER A 41 18.10 -3.48 -10.66
N THR A 42 18.33 -3.38 -9.36
CA THR A 42 17.73 -2.34 -8.54
C THR A 42 18.47 -1.03 -8.77
N SER A 43 17.78 0.10 -8.58
CA SER A 43 18.43 1.34 -8.18
C SER A 43 19.53 1.02 -7.15
N GLY A 44 20.67 1.71 -7.19
CA GLY A 44 21.89 1.37 -6.43
C GLY A 44 21.78 1.45 -4.90
N SER A 45 20.59 1.31 -4.32
CA SER A 45 20.30 1.23 -2.89
C SER A 45 20.17 -0.23 -2.44
N PRO A 46 21.15 -0.76 -1.68
CA PRO A 46 21.06 -2.10 -1.08
C PRO A 46 19.85 -2.28 -0.15
N ILE A 47 19.41 -1.20 0.50
CA ILE A 47 18.22 -1.22 1.39
C ILE A 47 16.95 -1.42 0.57
N PHE A 48 16.86 -0.82 -0.62
CA PHE A 48 15.68 -0.96 -1.46
C PHE A 48 15.61 -2.35 -2.10
N ALA A 49 16.76 -2.92 -2.48
CA ALA A 49 16.83 -4.31 -2.93
C ALA A 49 16.42 -5.31 -1.83
N GLU A 50 16.84 -5.07 -0.58
CA GLU A 50 16.38 -5.84 0.58
C GLU A 50 14.86 -5.68 0.76
N PHE A 51 14.34 -4.46 0.71
CA PHE A 51 12.90 -4.19 0.77
C PHE A 51 12.11 -4.95 -0.32
N LEU A 52 12.56 -4.93 -1.57
CA LEU A 52 11.91 -5.69 -2.65
C LEU A 52 11.98 -7.21 -2.44
N SER A 53 13.12 -7.72 -1.97
CA SER A 53 13.24 -9.13 -1.59
C SER A 53 12.22 -9.47 -0.50
N LEU A 54 12.10 -8.61 0.51
CA LEU A 54 11.10 -8.70 1.57
C LEU A 54 9.67 -8.50 1.09
N MET A 55 9.41 -7.90 -0.08
CA MET A 55 8.05 -7.70 -0.60
C MET A 55 7.60 -8.85 -1.53
N SER A 56 8.51 -9.74 -1.95
CA SER A 56 8.14 -10.91 -2.74
C SER A 56 7.23 -11.86 -1.94
N PRO A 57 6.31 -12.61 -2.59
CA PRO A 57 5.45 -13.56 -1.87
C PRO A 57 6.24 -14.53 -1.00
N ASP A 58 7.36 -15.06 -1.50
CA ASP A 58 8.22 -15.95 -0.73
C ASP A 58 9.03 -15.19 0.35
N GLY A 59 9.49 -13.96 0.09
CA GLY A 59 10.35 -13.21 1.01
C GLY A 59 9.60 -12.48 2.12
N MET A 60 8.44 -11.86 1.83
CA MET A 60 7.60 -11.23 2.86
C MET A 60 7.06 -12.27 3.81
N LEU A 61 6.62 -13.41 3.26
CA LEU A 61 6.19 -14.53 4.06
C LEU A 61 7.38 -15.07 4.86
N LYS A 62 8.50 -15.43 4.24
CA LYS A 62 9.59 -16.12 4.93
C LYS A 62 10.36 -15.26 5.94
N ASP A 63 10.60 -13.98 5.67
CA ASP A 63 11.46 -13.12 6.50
C ASP A 63 10.69 -12.30 7.57
N LEU A 64 9.39 -12.03 7.38
CA LEU A 64 8.51 -11.59 8.50
C LEU A 64 8.11 -12.76 9.42
N GLY A 65 8.55 -14.00 9.10
CA GLY A 65 8.15 -15.21 9.81
C GLY A 65 6.69 -15.61 9.56
N LEU A 66 6.08 -15.10 8.47
CA LEU A 66 4.73 -15.39 8.02
C LEU A 66 4.62 -16.59 7.05
N GLY A 67 5.74 -17.18 6.60
CA GLY A 67 5.76 -18.35 5.69
C GLY A 67 5.12 -19.59 6.29
N ASP A 68 5.03 -19.63 7.62
CA ASP A 68 4.29 -20.62 8.38
C ASP A 68 3.03 -20.04 9.04
N VAL A 69 2.72 -18.74 8.87
CA VAL A 69 1.50 -18.11 9.39
C VAL A 69 0.42 -18.25 8.33
N PRO A 70 -0.58 -19.14 8.55
CA PRO A 70 -1.66 -19.30 7.60
C PRO A 70 -2.45 -17.99 7.53
N ILE A 71 -2.53 -17.40 6.33
CA ILE A 71 -3.45 -16.31 6.04
C ILE A 71 -4.85 -16.92 5.93
N GLY A 72 -5.82 -16.35 6.65
CA GLY A 72 -7.21 -16.80 6.66
C GLY A 72 -8.21 -15.66 6.52
N GLU A 73 -9.50 -15.99 6.61
CA GLU A 73 -10.61 -15.05 6.42
C GLU A 73 -10.65 -13.91 7.45
N ASP A 74 -9.94 -14.05 8.57
CA ASP A 74 -9.85 -13.06 9.65
C ASP A 74 -8.64 -12.10 9.50
N ASP A 75 -7.82 -12.29 8.46
CA ASP A 75 -6.69 -11.42 8.16
C ASP A 75 -7.06 -10.36 7.11
N ALA A 76 -6.26 -9.30 7.08
CA ALA A 76 -6.40 -8.21 6.13
C ALA A 76 -5.05 -7.75 5.56
N LEU A 77 -5.04 -7.43 4.27
CA LEU A 77 -3.98 -6.68 3.60
C LEU A 77 -4.43 -5.23 3.41
N LEU A 78 -3.58 -4.28 3.78
CA LEU A 78 -3.76 -2.87 3.54
C LEU A 78 -2.82 -2.43 2.44
N VAL A 79 -3.35 -1.87 1.35
CA VAL A 79 -2.60 -1.32 0.21
C VAL A 79 -2.69 0.19 0.26
N ILE A 80 -1.60 0.84 0.60
CA ILE A 80 -1.57 2.27 0.89
C ILE A 80 -1.17 3.03 -0.36
N ASP A 81 -2.10 3.86 -0.84
CA ASP A 81 -1.88 4.95 -1.77
C ASP A 81 -1.15 4.58 -3.08
N MET A 82 -1.38 3.39 -3.63
CA MET A 82 -0.83 2.99 -4.93
C MET A 82 -1.53 3.70 -6.09
N GLN A 83 -1.39 5.03 -6.14
CA GLN A 83 -2.00 5.96 -7.08
C GLN A 83 -0.98 6.49 -8.08
N ASN A 84 -1.47 6.95 -9.24
CA ASN A 84 -0.63 7.45 -10.32
C ASN A 84 0.31 8.59 -9.88
N ASP A 85 -0.13 9.51 -9.01
CA ASP A 85 0.70 10.63 -8.58
C ASP A 85 1.84 10.24 -7.66
N PHE A 86 1.76 9.10 -6.98
CA PHE A 86 2.82 8.60 -6.10
C PHE A 86 3.80 7.66 -6.79
N VAL A 87 3.48 7.22 -8.01
CA VAL A 87 4.41 6.49 -8.89
C VAL A 87 5.07 7.50 -9.84
N PRO A 88 6.38 7.38 -10.15
CA PRO A 88 7.05 8.32 -11.04
C PRO A 88 6.34 8.48 -12.38
N PHE A 89 6.47 9.66 -12.98
CA PHE A 89 6.03 9.87 -14.35
C PHE A 89 6.81 8.94 -15.27
N ASP A 90 6.08 8.19 -16.09
CA ASP A 90 6.63 7.42 -17.19
C ASP A 90 5.75 7.64 -18.42
N LYS A 91 6.37 7.86 -19.58
CA LYS A 91 5.65 8.23 -20.79
C LYS A 91 4.74 7.11 -21.31
N GLU A 92 5.07 5.86 -21.02
CA GLU A 92 4.37 4.68 -21.49
C GLU A 92 3.42 4.12 -20.42
N THR A 93 3.89 4.03 -19.17
CA THR A 93 3.18 3.33 -18.10
C THR A 93 2.46 4.26 -17.12
N ASN A 94 2.85 5.54 -17.02
CA ASN A 94 2.23 6.52 -16.11
C ASN A 94 2.23 7.98 -16.65
N PRO A 95 1.64 8.25 -17.84
CA PRO A 95 1.79 9.52 -18.54
C PRO A 95 1.02 10.70 -17.92
N HIS A 96 0.19 10.44 -16.91
CA HIS A 96 -0.65 11.43 -16.25
C HIS A 96 -0.48 11.44 -14.72
N GLY A 97 0.59 10.80 -14.23
CA GLY A 97 0.93 10.72 -12.81
C GLY A 97 2.28 11.36 -12.47
N GLY A 98 2.83 10.97 -11.33
CA GLY A 98 4.14 11.43 -10.85
C GLY A 98 4.19 12.83 -10.27
N ALA A 99 3.05 13.50 -10.02
CA ALA A 99 3.05 14.82 -9.39
C ALA A 99 3.74 14.83 -8.02
N PHE A 100 3.72 13.70 -7.31
CA PHE A 100 4.46 13.48 -6.07
C PHE A 100 5.09 12.08 -6.04
N GLY A 101 5.72 11.70 -7.15
CA GLY A 101 6.26 10.36 -7.38
C GLY A 101 7.41 9.99 -6.43
N VAL A 102 7.32 8.79 -5.85
CA VAL A 102 8.42 8.14 -5.12
C VAL A 102 9.29 7.41 -6.13
N ALA A 103 10.61 7.67 -6.13
CA ALA A 103 11.51 7.25 -7.20
C ALA A 103 11.43 5.74 -7.54
N GLU A 104 11.21 4.90 -6.54
CA GLU A 104 11.08 3.45 -6.70
C GLU A 104 9.64 2.92 -6.54
N GLY A 105 8.63 3.79 -6.63
CA GLY A 105 7.22 3.42 -6.44
C GLY A 105 6.67 2.44 -7.48
N ASP A 106 7.25 2.40 -8.69
CA ASP A 106 6.83 1.46 -9.75
C ASP A 106 7.33 0.03 -9.48
N ASP A 107 8.48 -0.10 -8.81
CA ASP A 107 9.13 -1.40 -8.54
C ASP A 107 8.33 -2.27 -7.55
N ILE A 108 7.43 -1.66 -6.77
CA ILE A 108 6.63 -2.31 -5.73
C ILE A 108 5.21 -2.67 -6.18
N GLU A 109 4.79 -2.20 -7.36
CA GLU A 109 3.45 -2.42 -7.90
C GLU A 109 3.17 -3.92 -8.10
N ALA A 110 4.06 -4.63 -8.81
CA ALA A 110 3.88 -6.05 -9.08
C ALA A 110 3.93 -6.92 -7.80
N PRO A 111 4.87 -6.73 -6.86
CA PRO A 111 4.82 -7.39 -5.55
C PRO A 111 3.50 -7.18 -4.79
N ILE A 112 2.97 -5.96 -4.77
CA ILE A 112 1.70 -5.65 -4.10
C ILE A 112 0.53 -6.39 -4.76
N VAL A 113 0.46 -6.40 -6.10
CA VAL A 113 -0.57 -7.16 -6.83
C VAL A 113 -0.54 -8.63 -6.46
N ALA A 114 0.65 -9.24 -6.41
CA ALA A 114 0.80 -10.64 -6.03
C ALA A 114 0.29 -10.92 -4.60
N LEU A 115 0.53 -10.00 -3.65
CA LEU A 115 0.00 -10.09 -2.29
C LEU A 115 -1.53 -9.96 -2.27
N MET A 116 -2.09 -9.00 -3.02
CA MET A 116 -3.54 -8.84 -3.12
C MET A 116 -4.23 -10.10 -3.65
N GLU A 117 -3.67 -10.70 -4.72
CA GLU A 117 -4.17 -11.95 -5.30
C GLU A 117 -4.07 -13.11 -4.30
N HIS A 118 -2.96 -13.20 -3.56
CA HIS A 118 -2.75 -14.23 -2.55
C HIS A 118 -3.76 -14.11 -1.40
N PHE A 119 -3.91 -12.91 -0.80
CA PHE A 119 -4.87 -12.67 0.28
C PHE A 119 -6.30 -12.94 -0.17
N ALA A 120 -6.67 -12.44 -1.35
CA ALA A 120 -7.98 -12.73 -1.94
C ALA A 120 -8.18 -14.23 -2.16
N ALA A 121 -7.13 -14.99 -2.49
CA ALA A 121 -7.21 -16.44 -2.65
C ALA A 121 -7.44 -17.20 -1.34
N GLN A 122 -7.04 -16.65 -0.21
CA GLN A 122 -7.30 -17.23 1.12
C GLN A 122 -8.62 -16.77 1.76
N GLY A 123 -9.43 -15.98 1.04
CA GLY A 123 -10.66 -15.39 1.59
C GLY A 123 -10.41 -14.22 2.56
N ALA A 124 -9.16 -13.77 2.67
CA ALA A 124 -8.78 -12.64 3.50
C ALA A 124 -9.29 -11.30 2.91
N THR A 125 -9.33 -10.28 3.76
CA THR A 125 -9.82 -8.95 3.39
C THR A 125 -8.71 -8.15 2.69
N VAL A 126 -9.04 -7.39 1.64
CA VAL A 126 -8.10 -6.47 0.97
C VAL A 126 -8.63 -5.03 1.09
N CYS A 127 -7.97 -4.21 1.89
CA CYS A 127 -8.30 -2.80 2.04
C CYS A 127 -7.28 -1.95 1.28
N ALA A 128 -7.71 -0.96 0.53
CA ALA A 128 -6.83 0.01 -0.11
C ALA A 128 -7.13 1.42 0.39
N THR A 129 -6.14 2.31 0.37
CA THR A 129 -6.34 3.74 0.65
C THR A 129 -6.07 4.61 -0.57
N ARG A 130 -6.73 5.76 -0.62
CA ARG A 130 -6.45 6.81 -1.61
C ARG A 130 -6.35 8.16 -0.92
N ASP A 131 -5.27 8.88 -1.15
CA ASP A 131 -5.30 10.34 -1.03
C ASP A 131 -6.24 10.91 -2.08
N TYR A 132 -7.10 11.84 -1.68
CA TYR A 132 -8.14 12.37 -2.55
C TYR A 132 -8.46 13.81 -2.20
N HIS A 133 -7.50 14.67 -2.49
CA HIS A 133 -7.43 16.07 -2.07
C HIS A 133 -8.34 16.98 -2.91
N PRO A 134 -9.09 17.93 -2.32
CA PRO A 134 -9.64 19.07 -3.06
C PRO A 134 -8.54 19.86 -3.79
N HIS A 135 -8.91 20.63 -4.81
CA HIS A 135 -7.94 21.36 -5.64
C HIS A 135 -7.11 22.41 -4.88
N ASP A 136 -7.65 22.90 -3.77
CA ASP A 136 -7.19 23.95 -2.86
C ASP A 136 -6.93 23.38 -1.45
N HIS A 137 -6.50 22.12 -1.39
CA HIS A 137 -6.21 21.47 -0.11
C HIS A 137 -5.03 22.14 0.61
N VAL A 138 -5.16 22.33 1.93
CA VAL A 138 -4.21 23.06 2.78
C VAL A 138 -2.77 22.51 2.76
N CYS A 139 -2.56 21.25 2.37
CA CYS A 139 -1.22 20.65 2.28
C CYS A 139 -0.45 21.06 1.01
N PHE A 140 -1.11 21.72 0.05
CA PHE A 140 -0.50 22.11 -1.22
C PHE A 140 0.32 23.40 -1.11
N LEU A 141 1.39 23.48 -1.90
CA LEU A 141 2.27 24.66 -2.01
C LEU A 141 1.50 25.93 -2.39
N SER A 142 0.42 25.84 -3.17
CA SER A 142 -0.43 26.99 -3.50
C SER A 142 -1.14 27.59 -2.29
N GLU A 143 -1.46 26.75 -1.30
CA GLU A 143 -2.14 27.13 -0.05
C GLU A 143 -1.15 27.36 1.11
N GLY A 144 0.16 27.34 0.83
CA GLY A 144 1.21 27.50 1.84
C GLY A 144 1.61 26.20 2.56
N GLY A 145 1.10 25.05 2.12
CA GLY A 145 1.49 23.73 2.58
C GLY A 145 2.84 23.25 2.00
N PRO A 146 3.35 22.09 2.45
CA PRO A 146 4.70 21.64 2.11
C PRO A 146 4.80 20.79 0.82
N PHE A 147 3.68 20.39 0.21
CA PHE A 147 3.68 19.40 -0.88
C PHE A 147 3.21 19.99 -2.21
N PRO A 148 3.70 19.51 -3.37
CA PRO A 148 3.08 19.85 -4.66
C PRO A 148 1.62 19.39 -4.67
N ALA A 149 0.78 19.99 -5.51
CA ALA A 149 -0.57 19.47 -5.73
C ALA A 149 -0.49 18.04 -6.28
N HIS A 150 -1.17 17.10 -5.64
CA HIS A 150 -1.16 15.67 -5.97
C HIS A 150 -2.48 15.02 -5.56
N CYS A 151 -2.81 13.91 -6.18
CA CYS A 151 -4.00 13.11 -5.95
C CYS A 151 -5.28 13.95 -5.86
N VAL A 152 -5.37 14.99 -6.70
CA VAL A 152 -6.50 15.92 -6.70
C VAL A 152 -7.78 15.20 -7.15
N GLN A 153 -8.89 15.44 -6.48
CA GLN A 153 -10.18 14.79 -6.75
C GLN A 153 -10.56 14.83 -8.23
N GLY A 154 -11.00 13.69 -8.77
CA GLY A 154 -11.40 13.53 -10.17
C GLY A 154 -10.27 13.52 -11.21
N THR A 155 -9.02 13.78 -10.82
CA THR A 155 -7.87 13.77 -11.77
C THR A 155 -7.34 12.37 -12.04
N GLU A 156 -6.65 12.19 -13.17
CA GLU A 156 -5.95 10.92 -13.48
C GLU A 156 -4.89 10.56 -12.42
N GLY A 157 -4.17 11.56 -11.91
CA GLY A 157 -3.17 11.39 -10.85
C GLY A 157 -3.71 10.79 -9.56
N SER A 158 -5.00 11.03 -9.26
CA SER A 158 -5.69 10.49 -8.09
C SER A 158 -6.20 9.05 -8.23
N LYS A 159 -6.16 8.47 -9.43
CA LYS A 159 -6.60 7.08 -9.63
C LYS A 159 -5.53 6.12 -9.17
N PHE A 160 -5.96 4.92 -8.76
CA PHE A 160 -5.04 3.80 -8.56
C PHE A 160 -4.26 3.50 -9.83
N ARG A 161 -3.06 2.93 -9.66
CA ARG A 161 -2.35 2.26 -10.76
C ARG A 161 -3.26 1.20 -11.40
N PRO A 162 -3.24 1.02 -12.73
CA PRO A 162 -4.19 0.14 -13.42
C PRO A 162 -4.19 -1.31 -12.90
N SER A 163 -3.02 -1.87 -12.59
CA SER A 163 -2.90 -3.24 -12.08
C SER A 163 -3.51 -3.38 -10.67
N ILE A 164 -3.33 -2.37 -9.82
CA ILE A 164 -3.89 -2.31 -8.46
C ILE A 164 -5.41 -2.23 -8.51
N ALA A 165 -5.96 -1.37 -9.37
CA ALA A 165 -7.40 -1.28 -9.59
C ALA A 165 -7.98 -2.62 -10.08
N ALA A 166 -7.27 -3.30 -10.99
CA ALA A 166 -7.67 -4.62 -11.49
C ALA A 166 -7.64 -5.69 -10.39
N ALA A 167 -6.57 -5.74 -9.59
CA ALA A 167 -6.43 -6.69 -8.48
C ALA A 167 -7.52 -6.48 -7.42
N LEU A 168 -7.85 -5.22 -7.10
CA LEU A 168 -8.94 -4.92 -6.17
C LEU A 168 -10.30 -5.36 -6.72
N ALA A 169 -10.58 -5.12 -8.00
CA ALA A 169 -11.80 -5.58 -8.65
C ALA A 169 -11.91 -7.12 -8.67
N GLN A 170 -10.79 -7.82 -8.86
CA GLN A 170 -10.73 -9.27 -8.77
C GLN A 170 -11.00 -9.76 -7.35
N ALA A 171 -10.48 -9.10 -6.31
CA ALA A 171 -10.77 -9.42 -4.92
C ALA A 171 -12.28 -9.28 -4.60
N VAL A 172 -12.91 -8.18 -5.05
CA VAL A 172 -14.38 -7.98 -4.94
C VAL A 172 -15.14 -9.09 -5.67
N ALA A 173 -14.74 -9.40 -6.91
CA ALA A 173 -15.42 -10.43 -7.71
C ALA A 173 -15.32 -11.82 -7.07
N LYS A 174 -14.23 -12.11 -6.37
CA LYS A 174 -13.97 -13.40 -5.74
C LYS A 174 -14.66 -13.56 -4.39
N ASN A 175 -14.54 -12.56 -3.51
CA ASN A 175 -14.92 -12.67 -2.10
C ASN A 175 -16.15 -11.82 -1.72
N GLY A 176 -16.68 -11.04 -2.67
CA GLY A 176 -17.78 -10.10 -2.45
C GLY A 176 -17.30 -8.71 -1.99
N PRO A 177 -18.20 -7.71 -2.02
CA PRO A 177 -17.87 -6.33 -1.70
C PRO A 177 -17.49 -6.12 -0.22
N ASP A 178 -17.93 -6.99 0.69
CA ASP A 178 -17.62 -6.90 2.12
C ASP A 178 -16.21 -7.40 2.48
N ARG A 179 -15.42 -7.78 1.47
CA ARG A 179 -14.05 -8.29 1.64
C ARG A 179 -13.02 -7.47 0.86
N ALA A 180 -13.43 -6.40 0.21
CA ALA A 180 -12.54 -5.48 -0.45
C ALA A 180 -13.02 -4.02 -0.35
N TYR A 181 -12.19 -3.15 0.23
CA TYR A 181 -12.58 -1.79 0.61
C TYR A 181 -11.62 -0.75 0.06
N VAL A 182 -12.14 0.46 -0.18
CA VAL A 182 -11.32 1.65 -0.44
C VAL A 182 -11.66 2.71 0.59
N ALA A 183 -10.66 3.20 1.31
CA ALA A 183 -10.81 4.29 2.26
C ALA A 183 -10.08 5.55 1.77
N PHE A 184 -10.73 6.70 1.88
CA PHE A 184 -10.20 7.98 1.41
C PHE A 184 -9.47 8.74 2.52
N LYS A 185 -8.36 9.37 2.17
CA LYS A 185 -7.52 10.23 2.99
C LYS A 185 -7.52 11.65 2.43
N ALA A 186 -7.25 12.62 3.31
CA ALA A 186 -7.14 14.05 2.97
C ALA A 186 -8.29 14.62 2.11
N PHE A 187 -9.51 14.15 2.35
CA PHE A 187 -10.70 14.55 1.58
C PHE A 187 -11.22 15.96 1.95
N HIS A 188 -10.83 16.49 3.11
CA HIS A 188 -11.31 17.78 3.63
C HIS A 188 -10.32 18.91 3.33
N GLU A 189 -10.79 19.96 2.67
CA GLU A 189 -10.03 21.15 2.25
C GLU A 189 -9.07 21.71 3.32
N ASN A 190 -9.52 21.77 4.58
CA ASN A 190 -8.81 22.43 5.68
C ASN A 190 -8.14 21.47 6.68
N VAL A 191 -8.19 20.15 6.43
CA VAL A 191 -7.66 19.15 7.35
C VAL A 191 -6.82 18.14 6.60
N ASP A 192 -5.51 18.28 6.73
CA ASP A 192 -4.56 17.26 6.28
C ASP A 192 -4.67 16.02 7.19
N SER A 193 -5.26 14.94 6.68
CA SER A 193 -5.46 13.69 7.41
C SER A 193 -4.64 12.57 6.76
N PHE A 194 -3.58 12.17 7.45
CA PHE A 194 -2.77 11.01 7.12
C PHE A 194 -3.46 9.67 7.44
N GLY A 195 -4.58 9.70 8.18
CA GLY A 195 -5.38 8.52 8.53
C GLY A 195 -6.61 8.37 7.64
N ALA A 196 -6.94 7.12 7.31
CA ALA A 196 -8.20 6.75 6.66
C ALA A 196 -9.27 6.47 7.74
N LEU A 197 -10.13 7.46 8.02
CA LEU A 197 -11.26 7.29 8.92
C LEU A 197 -12.53 7.00 8.13
N ALA A 198 -13.38 6.12 8.66
CA ALA A 198 -14.70 5.89 8.09
C ALA A 198 -15.52 7.20 8.12
N TYR A 199 -15.90 7.69 6.95
CA TYR A 199 -16.73 8.88 6.85
C TYR A 199 -18.18 8.50 7.09
N ALA A 200 -18.75 8.94 8.21
CA ALA A 200 -20.15 8.69 8.56
C ALA A 200 -21.15 9.28 7.54
N ASN A 201 -20.71 10.16 6.64
CA ASN A 201 -21.58 10.93 5.74
C ASN A 201 -21.23 10.82 4.23
N GLY A 202 -20.38 9.88 3.82
CA GLY A 202 -20.14 9.54 2.42
C GLY A 202 -19.30 10.55 1.61
N GLY A 203 -18.18 10.08 1.07
CA GLY A 203 -17.60 10.61 -0.17
C GLY A 203 -17.94 9.62 -1.29
N GLU A 204 -18.23 10.13 -2.49
CA GLU A 204 -18.80 9.46 -3.70
C GLU A 204 -18.93 7.92 -3.70
#